data_AF-A0AAV2JLF8-F1
#
_entry.id   AF-A0AAV2JLF8-F1
#
_cell.length_a   1.000
_cell.length_b   1.000
_cell.length_c   1.000
_cell.angle_alpha   90.00
_cell.angle_beta   90.00
_cell.angle_gamma   90.00
#
_symmetry.space_group_name_H-M   'P 1'
#
loop_
_entity.id
_entity.type
_entity.pdbx_description
1 polymer ?
#
loop_
_entity_poly.entity_id
_entity_poly.type
_entity_poly.pdbx_seq_one_letter_code
_entity_poly.pdbx_strand_id
1 'polypeptide(L)'
;MKFLQSADRFHLIGHSVGAHAAGDVGRRIKGILRITGLDPTEPYFQGTDPELHLDVTDAAFVDVIHTDGAPFSSSLGLGMSEPMGHADFYPNGGEKMPGCKSNSGKPTNLDAMWEGSVKFDFCNHGRAHEYYTESIVKPQGFIGFPCTDKKSYEDGKCFPCSEDSCPQMGHYSFKLPADGGKYFLTTGDSTPYGRYPYHVRLTLDGPVWPNPGFMYVSLIGDRDQTEEHQLHVGSLVSGWSYEMVLHAELDVGDVTEVTFRWNNHIPNILNEKYGAATIELLRGKDKKKMHFCGTENVQENQVQTVLPCPL
;
A
#
# COMPACT_ATOMS: atom_id res chain seq x y z
N MET A 1 18.48 -43.01 -4.74
CA MET A 1 17.59 -42.47 -3.69
C MET A 1 16.28 -42.07 -4.33
N LYS A 2 15.14 -42.58 -3.87
CA LYS A 2 13.82 -41.99 -4.19
C LYS A 2 13.46 -41.12 -2.99
N PHE A 3 13.51 -39.80 -3.15
CA PHE A 3 12.96 -38.90 -2.16
C PHE A 3 11.43 -39.04 -2.19
N LEU A 4 10.79 -39.13 -1.02
CA LEU A 4 9.33 -39.29 -0.89
C LEU A 4 8.56 -37.97 -1.04
N GLN A 5 9.26 -36.84 -1.15
CA GLN A 5 8.63 -35.53 -1.32
C GLN A 5 8.52 -35.19 -2.80
N SER A 6 7.35 -34.67 -3.18
CA SER A 6 7.00 -34.16 -4.49
C SER A 6 7.15 -32.63 -4.56
N ALA A 7 7.39 -32.11 -5.76
CA ALA A 7 7.64 -30.68 -6.02
C ALA A 7 6.45 -29.79 -5.62
N ASP A 8 5.23 -30.33 -5.66
CA ASP A 8 3.95 -29.67 -5.31
C ASP A 8 3.80 -29.39 -3.81
N ARG A 9 4.85 -29.60 -3.03
CA ARG A 9 4.93 -29.25 -1.60
C ARG A 9 5.93 -28.15 -1.31
N PHE A 10 6.62 -27.64 -2.32
CA PHE A 10 7.69 -26.66 -2.15
C PHE A 10 7.22 -25.26 -2.54
N HIS A 11 7.57 -24.31 -1.67
CA HIS A 11 7.48 -22.88 -1.93
C HIS A 11 8.89 -22.32 -1.95
N LEU A 12 9.29 -21.75 -3.09
CA LEU A 12 10.57 -21.07 -3.25
C LEU A 12 10.36 -19.56 -3.08
N ILE A 13 11.19 -18.91 -2.26
CA ILE A 13 11.16 -17.46 -2.09
C ILE A 13 12.53 -16.95 -2.50
N GLY A 14 12.58 -16.14 -3.56
CA GLY A 14 13.81 -15.59 -4.10
C GLY A 14 13.76 -14.06 -4.09
N HIS A 15 14.78 -13.42 -3.52
CA HIS A 15 14.95 -11.97 -3.54
C HIS A 15 16.00 -11.58 -4.57
N SER A 16 15.79 -10.45 -5.25
CA SER A 16 16.75 -9.92 -6.23
C SER A 16 17.02 -10.96 -7.33
N VAL A 17 18.29 -11.19 -7.67
CA VAL A 17 18.76 -12.25 -8.59
C VAL A 17 18.29 -13.64 -8.14
N GLY A 18 18.08 -13.85 -6.85
CA GLY A 18 17.55 -15.10 -6.30
C GLY A 18 16.13 -15.43 -6.77
N ALA A 19 15.33 -14.43 -7.19
CA ALA A 19 14.02 -14.67 -7.81
C ALA A 19 14.17 -15.44 -9.13
N HIS A 20 15.13 -15.05 -9.97
CA HIS A 20 15.42 -15.75 -11.23
C HIS A 20 16.03 -17.13 -11.00
N ALA A 21 16.83 -17.30 -9.95
CA ALA A 21 17.29 -18.62 -9.54
C ALA A 21 16.13 -19.54 -9.13
N ALA A 22 15.12 -19.02 -8.43
CA ALA A 22 13.90 -19.77 -8.13
C ALA A 22 13.11 -20.13 -9.40
N GLY A 23 13.03 -19.22 -10.36
CA GLY A 23 12.47 -19.48 -11.69
C GLY A 23 13.20 -20.63 -12.41
N ASP A 24 14.54 -20.59 -12.47
CA ASP A 24 15.34 -21.65 -13.10
C ASP A 24 15.13 -23.02 -12.44
N VAL A 25 14.91 -23.06 -11.11
CA VAL A 25 14.52 -24.29 -10.41
C VAL A 25 13.14 -24.77 -10.85
N GLY A 26 12.13 -23.90 -10.88
CA GLY A 26 10.76 -24.23 -11.33
C GLY A 26 10.70 -24.71 -12.77
N ARG A 27 11.50 -24.10 -13.64
CA ARG A 27 11.64 -24.51 -15.04
C ARG A 27 12.16 -25.93 -15.19
N ARG A 28 13.19 -26.30 -14.42
CA ARG A 28 13.84 -27.62 -14.43
C ARG A 28 13.06 -28.69 -13.66
N ILE A 29 12.36 -28.30 -12.60
CA ILE A 29 11.61 -29.18 -11.71
C ILE A 29 10.13 -28.86 -11.85
N LYS A 30 9.44 -29.54 -12.78
CA LYS A 30 8.02 -29.31 -13.00
C LYS A 30 7.17 -29.66 -11.77
N GLY A 31 6.14 -28.84 -11.53
CA GLY A 31 5.19 -29.04 -10.45
C GLY A 31 5.54 -28.34 -9.14
N ILE A 32 6.47 -27.38 -9.11
CA ILE A 32 6.66 -26.51 -7.94
C ILE A 32 5.32 -25.84 -7.60
N LEU A 33 4.93 -25.89 -6.32
CA LEU A 33 3.65 -25.34 -5.87
C LEU A 33 3.62 -23.84 -5.98
N ARG A 34 4.66 -23.17 -5.46
CA ARG A 34 4.69 -21.72 -5.39
C ARG A 34 6.10 -21.16 -5.56
N ILE A 35 6.22 -20.06 -6.30
CA ILE A 35 7.40 -19.19 -6.27
C ILE A 35 6.96 -17.79 -5.85
N THR A 36 7.67 -17.19 -4.90
CA THR A 36 7.55 -15.77 -4.61
C THR A 36 8.81 -15.04 -5.06
N GLY A 37 8.65 -14.10 -6.00
CA GLY A 37 9.70 -13.17 -6.43
C GLY A 37 9.66 -11.91 -5.59
N LEU A 38 10.72 -11.63 -4.83
CA LEU A 38 10.86 -10.42 -4.04
C LEU A 38 11.79 -9.46 -4.78
N ASP A 39 11.18 -8.48 -5.45
CA ASP A 39 11.83 -7.50 -6.32
C ASP A 39 12.85 -8.12 -7.29
N PRO A 40 12.41 -8.97 -8.24
CA PRO A 40 13.30 -9.62 -9.21
C PRO A 40 14.15 -8.60 -9.97
N THR A 41 15.44 -8.89 -10.19
CA THR A 41 16.40 -7.91 -10.71
C THR A 41 16.17 -7.54 -12.18
N GLU A 42 16.16 -6.25 -12.54
CA GLU A 42 16.05 -5.79 -13.94
C GLU A 42 17.34 -6.01 -14.75
N PRO A 43 18.53 -5.53 -14.32
CA PRO A 43 19.76 -5.67 -15.09
C PRO A 43 20.02 -7.10 -15.59
N TYR A 44 20.18 -7.25 -16.90
CA TYR A 44 20.40 -8.51 -17.63
C TYR A 44 19.20 -9.47 -17.74
N PHE A 45 18.03 -9.15 -17.16
CA PHE A 45 16.85 -10.02 -17.20
C PHE A 45 15.65 -9.40 -17.91
N GLN A 46 15.31 -8.13 -17.65
CA GLN A 46 14.13 -7.51 -18.26
C GLN A 46 14.27 -7.40 -19.79
N GLY A 47 13.21 -7.76 -20.51
CA GLY A 47 13.19 -7.79 -21.97
C GLY A 47 13.96 -8.96 -22.59
N THR A 48 14.46 -9.91 -21.79
CA THR A 48 15.00 -11.17 -22.30
C THR A 48 13.89 -12.20 -22.53
N ASP A 49 14.23 -13.38 -23.02
CA ASP A 49 13.27 -14.47 -23.19
C ASP A 49 12.76 -14.93 -21.80
N PRO A 50 11.45 -15.24 -21.63
CA PRO A 50 10.91 -15.76 -20.36
C PRO A 50 11.67 -16.97 -19.80
N GLU A 51 12.35 -17.75 -20.65
CA GLU A 51 13.22 -18.85 -20.22
C GLU A 51 14.46 -18.42 -19.40
N LEU A 52 14.80 -17.13 -19.40
CA LEU A 52 16.01 -16.58 -18.78
C LEU A 52 15.76 -15.86 -17.45
N HIS A 53 14.50 -15.63 -17.08
CA HIS A 53 14.12 -14.97 -15.84
C HIS A 53 12.99 -15.72 -15.13
N LEU A 54 12.44 -15.13 -14.07
CA LEU A 54 11.28 -15.70 -13.39
C LEU A 54 10.07 -15.45 -14.28
N ASP A 55 9.27 -16.48 -14.53
CA ASP A 55 8.06 -16.38 -15.33
C ASP A 55 6.87 -17.09 -14.64
N VAL A 56 5.67 -16.68 -15.03
CA VAL A 56 4.41 -17.23 -14.53
C VAL A 56 4.33 -18.75 -14.70
N THR A 57 5.01 -19.32 -15.70
CA THR A 57 5.01 -20.77 -16.00
C THR A 57 5.94 -21.60 -15.11
N ASP A 58 6.75 -20.99 -14.24
CA ASP A 58 7.75 -21.70 -13.42
C ASP A 58 7.15 -22.44 -12.21
N ALA A 59 5.94 -22.10 -11.80
CA ALA A 59 5.23 -22.79 -10.70
C ALA A 59 3.72 -22.78 -10.91
N ALA A 60 3.00 -23.60 -10.12
CA ALA A 60 1.54 -23.59 -10.11
C ALA A 60 0.96 -22.25 -9.64
N PHE A 61 1.71 -21.50 -8.83
CA PHE A 61 1.40 -20.13 -8.46
C PHE A 61 2.69 -19.31 -8.33
N VAL A 62 2.69 -18.10 -8.89
CA VAL A 62 3.84 -17.19 -8.87
C VAL A 62 3.33 -15.84 -8.39
N ASP A 63 3.87 -15.35 -7.29
CA ASP A 63 3.52 -14.02 -6.78
C ASP A 63 4.77 -13.15 -6.66
N VAL A 64 4.66 -11.90 -7.06
CA VAL A 64 5.82 -10.99 -7.18
C VAL A 64 5.54 -9.71 -6.40
N ILE A 65 6.54 -9.22 -5.67
CA ILE A 65 6.49 -7.94 -4.97
C ILE A 65 7.51 -7.00 -5.60
N HIS A 66 7.05 -5.93 -6.23
CA HIS A 66 7.88 -4.91 -6.88
C HIS A 66 8.08 -3.72 -5.94
N THR A 67 9.32 -3.37 -5.63
CA THR A 67 9.65 -2.26 -4.71
C THR A 67 10.71 -1.31 -5.23
N ASP A 68 11.45 -1.69 -6.28
CA ASP A 68 12.46 -0.83 -6.91
C ASP A 68 12.37 -0.88 -8.44
N GLY A 69 11.14 -0.97 -8.98
CA GLY A 69 10.83 -1.09 -10.41
C GLY A 69 11.05 0.18 -11.25
N ALA A 70 11.79 1.17 -10.76
CA ALA A 70 12.16 2.33 -11.56
C ALA A 70 13.24 1.93 -12.57
N PRO A 71 13.22 2.39 -13.84
CA PRO A 71 14.15 1.88 -14.85
C PRO A 71 15.61 2.03 -14.42
N PHE A 72 16.37 0.92 -14.46
CA PHE A 72 17.78 0.92 -14.06
C PHE A 72 18.60 1.95 -14.86
N SER A 73 18.30 2.07 -16.15
CA SER A 73 19.02 2.96 -17.09
C SER A 73 18.95 4.45 -16.75
N SER A 74 17.91 4.90 -16.04
CA SER A 74 17.68 6.33 -15.76
C SER A 74 17.59 6.65 -14.27
N SER A 75 17.05 5.74 -13.47
CA SER A 75 16.75 5.93 -12.04
C SER A 75 17.53 4.99 -11.13
N LEU A 76 18.29 4.05 -11.71
CA LEU A 76 19.05 3.02 -10.98
C LEU A 76 18.18 2.19 -10.04
N GLY A 77 16.90 1.95 -10.39
CA GLY A 77 16.10 0.94 -9.72
C GLY A 77 16.59 -0.45 -10.13
N LEU A 78 16.71 -1.34 -9.16
CA LEU A 78 17.23 -2.69 -9.38
C LEU A 78 16.14 -3.69 -9.76
N GLY A 79 14.88 -3.41 -9.48
CA GLY A 79 13.76 -4.33 -9.69
C GLY A 79 13.18 -4.24 -11.10
N MET A 80 12.64 -5.35 -11.60
CA MET A 80 11.84 -5.37 -12.82
C MET A 80 10.50 -4.65 -12.58
N SER A 81 10.04 -3.91 -13.60
CA SER A 81 8.75 -3.22 -13.57
C SER A 81 7.62 -4.04 -14.20
N GLU A 82 7.99 -4.92 -15.13
CA GLU A 82 7.06 -5.76 -15.89
C GLU A 82 6.45 -6.85 -15.00
N PRO A 83 5.14 -7.12 -15.13
CA PRO A 83 4.51 -8.22 -14.41
C PRO A 83 5.05 -9.56 -14.93
N MET A 84 5.33 -10.49 -14.01
CA MET A 84 5.84 -11.83 -14.33
C MET A 84 5.22 -12.93 -13.45
N GLY A 85 4.20 -12.59 -12.66
CA GLY A 85 3.50 -13.53 -11.80
C GLY A 85 2.05 -13.80 -12.24
N HIS A 86 1.43 -14.70 -11.50
CA HIS A 86 -0.02 -14.79 -11.42
C HIS A 86 -0.59 -13.63 -10.58
N ALA A 87 0.20 -13.08 -9.65
CA ALA A 87 -0.14 -11.89 -8.88
C ALA A 87 1.09 -10.99 -8.71
N ASP A 88 1.05 -9.79 -9.25
CA ASP A 88 2.13 -8.80 -9.18
C ASP A 88 1.69 -7.64 -8.29
N PHE A 89 2.38 -7.45 -7.17
CA PHE A 89 2.07 -6.43 -6.17
C PHE A 89 3.04 -5.25 -6.29
N TYR A 90 2.48 -4.04 -6.34
CA TYR A 90 3.19 -2.78 -6.49
C TYR A 90 2.91 -1.87 -5.29
N PRO A 91 3.43 -2.20 -4.08
CA PRO A 91 3.33 -1.33 -2.91
C PRO A 91 3.89 0.05 -3.21
N ASN A 92 3.15 1.11 -2.86
CA ASN A 92 3.51 2.51 -3.12
C ASN A 92 3.82 2.80 -4.60
N GLY A 93 3.19 2.07 -5.51
CA GLY A 93 3.41 2.17 -6.95
C GLY A 93 4.64 1.41 -7.47
N GLY A 94 5.38 0.70 -6.61
CA GLY A 94 6.40 -0.28 -6.99
C GLY A 94 7.78 0.25 -7.36
N GLU A 95 8.01 1.57 -7.29
CA GLU A 95 9.27 2.20 -7.74
C GLU A 95 10.06 2.86 -6.60
N LYS A 96 9.36 3.57 -5.71
CA LYS A 96 9.96 4.37 -4.64
C LYS A 96 9.22 4.12 -3.36
N MET A 97 9.89 3.48 -2.42
CA MET A 97 9.29 3.14 -1.15
C MET A 97 9.44 4.28 -0.13
N PRO A 98 8.42 4.54 0.70
CA PRO A 98 8.53 5.49 1.80
C PRO A 98 9.72 5.15 2.71
N GLY A 99 10.44 6.19 3.16
CA GLY A 99 11.63 6.07 4.01
C GLY A 99 12.94 5.77 3.27
N CYS A 100 12.91 5.40 1.99
CA CYS A 100 14.12 5.11 1.20
C CYS A 100 14.63 6.33 0.43
N LYS A 101 15.95 6.45 0.19
CA LYS A 101 16.52 7.57 -0.60
C LYS A 101 16.62 7.20 -2.08
N SER A 102 16.61 8.21 -2.95
CA SER A 102 16.85 7.99 -4.38
C SER A 102 18.34 7.78 -4.63
N ASN A 103 18.66 6.89 -5.56
CA ASN A 103 20.02 6.67 -6.00
C ASN A 103 20.45 7.73 -7.04
N SER A 104 21.76 7.96 -7.13
CA SER A 104 22.37 8.75 -8.19
C SER A 104 23.66 8.07 -8.65
N GLY A 105 24.03 8.24 -9.91
CA GLY A 105 25.17 7.55 -10.50
C GLY A 105 24.96 7.22 -11.97
N LYS A 106 25.72 6.24 -12.47
CA LYS A 106 25.61 5.75 -13.84
C LYS A 106 25.32 4.25 -13.84
N PRO A 107 24.46 3.74 -14.75
CA PRO A 107 24.21 2.31 -14.89
C PRO A 107 25.49 1.48 -15.14
N THR A 108 26.51 2.10 -15.73
CA THR A 108 27.84 1.49 -15.94
C THR A 108 28.58 1.13 -14.66
N ASN A 109 28.11 1.60 -13.49
CA ASN A 109 28.70 1.30 -12.19
C ASN A 109 28.09 0.05 -11.53
N LEU A 110 27.32 -0.77 -12.26
CA LEU A 110 26.64 -1.94 -11.70
C LEU A 110 27.58 -2.86 -10.93
N ASP A 111 28.74 -3.21 -11.49
CA ASP A 111 29.75 -4.03 -10.81
C ASP A 111 30.22 -3.39 -9.50
N ALA A 112 30.50 -2.09 -9.54
CA ALA A 112 30.93 -1.34 -8.35
C ALA A 112 29.82 -1.25 -7.29
N MET A 113 28.56 -1.15 -7.70
CA MET A 113 27.39 -1.16 -6.80
C MET A 113 27.25 -2.52 -6.13
N TRP A 114 27.40 -3.60 -6.91
CA TRP A 114 27.33 -4.98 -6.44
C TRP A 114 28.47 -5.33 -5.48
N GLU A 115 29.70 -4.90 -5.79
CA GLU A 115 30.87 -5.07 -4.94
C GLU A 115 30.86 -4.17 -3.70
N GLY A 116 29.94 -3.20 -3.63
CA GLY A 116 29.85 -2.23 -2.53
C GLY A 116 30.97 -1.19 -2.54
N SER A 117 31.65 -0.99 -3.67
CA SER A 117 32.74 -0.02 -3.82
C SER A 117 32.25 1.40 -4.14
N VAL A 118 30.97 1.55 -4.47
CA VAL A 118 30.29 2.86 -4.56
C VAL A 118 29.09 2.92 -3.63
N LYS A 119 28.73 4.14 -3.21
CA LYS A 119 27.55 4.37 -2.38
C LYS A 119 26.29 4.10 -3.20
N PHE A 120 25.51 3.11 -2.77
CA PHE A 120 24.23 2.75 -3.35
C PHE A 120 23.24 2.44 -2.22
N ASP A 121 22.05 3.02 -2.27
CA ASP A 121 20.98 2.75 -1.32
C ASP A 121 20.13 1.57 -1.82
N PHE A 122 20.29 0.43 -1.18
CA PHE A 122 19.50 -0.78 -1.44
C PHE A 122 18.13 -0.77 -0.74
N CYS A 123 17.75 0.32 -0.06
CA CYS A 123 16.53 0.37 0.74
C CYS A 123 15.28 0.00 -0.07
N ASN A 124 15.04 0.62 -1.24
CA ASN A 124 13.88 0.28 -2.07
C ASN A 124 13.86 -1.22 -2.40
N HIS A 125 15.00 -1.75 -2.86
CA HIS A 125 15.14 -3.16 -3.24
C HIS A 125 14.96 -4.12 -2.05
N GLY A 126 15.38 -3.71 -0.86
CA GLY A 126 15.22 -4.46 0.38
C GLY A 126 13.77 -4.51 0.90
N ARG A 127 12.93 -3.52 0.56
CA ARG A 127 11.55 -3.46 1.06
C ARG A 127 10.72 -4.69 0.71
N ALA A 128 10.96 -5.34 -0.43
CA ALA A 128 10.18 -6.52 -0.80
C ALA A 128 10.27 -7.64 0.24
N HIS A 129 11.46 -7.95 0.77
CA HIS A 129 11.59 -8.98 1.80
C HIS A 129 11.19 -8.50 3.19
N GLU A 130 11.35 -7.21 3.50
CA GLU A 130 10.83 -6.62 4.74
C GLU A 130 9.30 -6.69 4.82
N TYR A 131 8.61 -6.29 3.75
CA TYR A 131 7.15 -6.39 3.66
C TYR A 131 6.69 -7.83 3.68
N TYR A 132 7.36 -8.72 2.95
CA TYR A 132 7.06 -10.16 2.99
C TYR A 132 7.17 -10.69 4.42
N THR A 133 8.25 -10.36 5.13
CA THR A 133 8.47 -10.80 6.52
C THR A 133 7.36 -10.32 7.45
N GLU A 134 6.96 -9.06 7.35
CA GLU A 134 5.86 -8.53 8.19
C GLU A 134 4.50 -9.16 7.82
N SER A 135 4.26 -9.46 6.54
CA SER A 135 3.01 -10.07 6.08
C SER A 135 2.75 -11.47 6.68
N ILE A 136 3.79 -12.17 7.13
CA ILE A 136 3.66 -13.47 7.81
C ILE A 136 2.86 -13.33 9.11
N VAL A 137 3.07 -12.22 9.84
CA VAL A 137 2.47 -12.00 11.16
C VAL A 137 1.32 -10.98 11.14
N LYS A 138 1.32 -10.05 10.17
CA LYS A 138 0.31 -8.97 10.03
C LYS A 138 -0.28 -8.92 8.61
N PRO A 139 -0.92 -10.00 8.12
CA PRO A 139 -1.41 -10.06 6.74
C PRO A 139 -2.50 -9.03 6.41
N GLN A 140 -3.25 -8.59 7.43
CA GLN A 140 -4.34 -7.62 7.27
C GLN A 140 -3.84 -6.20 6.94
N GLY A 141 -2.56 -5.90 7.17
CA GLY A 141 -1.95 -4.62 6.83
C GLY A 141 -1.43 -4.54 5.38
N PHE A 142 -1.55 -5.61 4.59
CA PHE A 142 -0.99 -5.68 3.24
C PHE A 142 -2.08 -6.03 2.21
N ILE A 143 -3.21 -5.33 2.29
CA ILE A 143 -4.32 -5.52 1.37
C ILE A 143 -3.98 -4.90 0.01
N GLY A 144 -3.93 -5.75 -1.02
CA GLY A 144 -3.74 -5.35 -2.40
C GLY A 144 -5.07 -5.09 -3.10
N PHE A 145 -5.18 -3.97 -3.80
CA PHE A 145 -6.33 -3.61 -4.62
C PHE A 145 -6.06 -3.93 -6.08
N PRO A 146 -6.86 -4.79 -6.73
CA PRO A 146 -6.76 -5.02 -8.16
C PRO A 146 -6.95 -3.69 -8.90
N CYS A 147 -6.00 -3.33 -9.76
CA CYS A 147 -6.06 -2.06 -10.48
C CYS A 147 -5.33 -2.16 -11.82
N THR A 148 -5.77 -1.40 -12.82
CA THR A 148 -5.16 -1.44 -14.17
C THR A 148 -3.72 -0.90 -14.17
N ASP A 149 -3.48 0.13 -13.37
CA ASP A 149 -2.23 0.89 -13.34
C ASP A 149 -2.11 1.74 -12.06
N LYS A 150 -0.89 2.23 -11.82
CA LYS A 150 -0.54 3.09 -10.69
C LYS A 150 -1.40 4.36 -10.63
N LYS A 151 -1.69 4.98 -11.78
CA LYS A 151 -2.43 6.24 -11.83
C LYS A 151 -3.88 6.07 -11.38
N SER A 152 -4.51 4.97 -11.79
CA SER A 152 -5.87 4.63 -11.40
C SER A 152 -5.97 4.33 -9.91
N TYR A 153 -4.93 3.71 -9.33
CA TYR A 153 -4.82 3.50 -7.89
C TYR A 153 -4.66 4.82 -7.13
N GLU A 154 -3.74 5.69 -7.57
CA GLU A 154 -3.53 7.03 -6.98
C GLU A 154 -4.77 7.92 -7.07
N ASP A 155 -5.59 7.74 -8.11
CA ASP A 155 -6.89 8.43 -8.27
C ASP A 155 -8.01 7.84 -7.39
N GLY A 156 -7.73 6.82 -6.58
CA GLY A 156 -8.72 6.19 -5.69
C GLY A 156 -9.76 5.32 -6.40
N LYS A 157 -9.58 5.00 -7.69
CA LYS A 157 -10.59 4.30 -8.51
C LYS A 157 -10.75 2.81 -8.19
N CYS A 158 -9.80 2.25 -7.44
CA CYS A 158 -9.69 0.82 -7.17
C CYS A 158 -10.06 0.45 -5.72
N PHE A 159 -10.75 1.36 -5.02
CA PHE A 159 -11.23 1.16 -3.66
C PHE A 159 -12.77 1.03 -3.61
N PRO A 160 -13.35 0.18 -2.73
CA PRO A 160 -12.70 -0.83 -1.87
C PRO A 160 -12.35 -2.09 -2.68
N CYS A 161 -11.96 -3.18 -2.01
CA CYS A 161 -11.82 -4.49 -2.68
C CYS A 161 -13.11 -4.85 -3.45
N SER A 162 -13.01 -5.47 -4.63
CA SER A 162 -14.17 -5.85 -5.44
C SER A 162 -14.89 -7.10 -4.89
N GLU A 163 -14.13 -8.07 -4.39
CA GLU A 163 -14.61 -9.38 -3.91
C GLU A 163 -14.87 -9.43 -2.40
N ASP A 164 -15.44 -10.53 -1.91
CA ASP A 164 -15.68 -10.77 -0.48
C ASP A 164 -14.39 -11.05 0.32
N SER A 165 -13.30 -11.44 -0.38
CA SER A 165 -11.97 -11.61 0.21
C SER A 165 -10.98 -10.67 -0.47
N CYS A 166 -10.37 -9.77 0.31
CA CYS A 166 -9.33 -8.90 -0.20
C CYS A 166 -8.02 -9.66 -0.49
N PRO A 167 -7.37 -9.40 -1.63
CA PRO A 167 -6.01 -9.86 -1.90
C PRO A 167 -5.04 -9.41 -0.81
N GLN A 168 -4.16 -10.31 -0.38
CA GLN A 168 -3.10 -10.02 0.58
C GLN A 168 -1.75 -10.18 -0.09
N MET A 169 -0.94 -9.13 -0.11
CA MET A 169 0.45 -9.22 -0.55
C MET A 169 1.27 -10.06 0.43
N GLY A 170 2.23 -10.83 -0.10
CA GLY A 170 3.20 -11.58 0.70
C GLY A 170 2.73 -12.99 1.06
N HIS A 171 2.91 -13.40 2.32
CA HIS A 171 2.83 -14.82 2.71
C HIS A 171 1.47 -15.48 2.36
N TYR A 172 0.37 -14.73 2.44
CA TYR A 172 -0.98 -15.25 2.23
C TYR A 172 -1.57 -15.00 0.82
N SER A 173 -0.76 -14.56 -0.14
CA SER A 173 -1.18 -14.26 -1.52
C SER A 173 -1.68 -15.49 -2.31
N PHE A 174 -1.27 -16.71 -1.95
CA PHE A 174 -1.63 -17.96 -2.62
C PHE A 174 -3.14 -18.29 -2.62
N LYS A 175 -3.95 -17.51 -1.90
CA LYS A 175 -5.41 -17.60 -1.90
C LYS A 175 -6.05 -16.95 -3.14
N LEU A 176 -5.26 -16.23 -3.93
CA LEU A 176 -5.75 -15.55 -5.12
C LEU A 176 -5.97 -16.51 -6.29
N PRO A 177 -6.93 -16.21 -7.17
CA PRO A 177 -7.01 -16.88 -8.46
C PRO A 177 -5.69 -16.74 -9.23
N ALA A 178 -5.34 -17.77 -9.99
CA ALA A 178 -4.16 -17.80 -10.84
C ALA A 178 -4.47 -17.26 -12.25
N ASP A 179 -5.19 -16.14 -12.34
CA ASP A 179 -5.65 -15.53 -13.59
C ASP A 179 -4.80 -14.34 -14.06
N GLY A 180 -3.76 -13.98 -13.30
CA GLY A 180 -2.91 -12.83 -13.59
C GLY A 180 -3.55 -11.54 -13.08
N GLY A 181 -2.76 -10.65 -12.46
CA GLY A 181 -3.30 -9.38 -12.00
C GLY A 181 -2.26 -8.47 -11.37
N LYS A 182 -2.49 -7.16 -11.54
CA LYS A 182 -1.73 -6.12 -10.85
C LYS A 182 -2.50 -5.65 -9.62
N TYR A 183 -1.80 -5.63 -8.50
CA TYR A 183 -2.35 -5.25 -7.21
C TYR A 183 -1.55 -4.09 -6.63
N PHE A 184 -2.23 -3.05 -6.17
CA PHE A 184 -1.62 -1.86 -5.61
C PHE A 184 -2.03 -1.69 -4.16
N LEU A 185 -1.13 -1.14 -3.35
CA LEU A 185 -1.35 -0.91 -1.93
C LEU A 185 -0.39 0.17 -1.43
N THR A 186 -0.66 0.72 -0.27
CA THR A 186 0.20 1.70 0.40
C THR A 186 0.81 1.07 1.65
N THR A 187 2.08 1.35 1.93
CA THR A 187 2.77 0.91 3.16
C THR A 187 3.40 2.10 3.88
N GLY A 188 3.81 1.90 5.12
CA GLY A 188 4.58 2.87 5.90
C GLY A 188 6.03 3.03 5.46
N ASP A 189 6.67 4.05 6.01
CA ASP A 189 8.10 4.34 5.87
C ASP A 189 9.00 3.61 6.88
N SER A 190 8.40 2.97 7.87
CA SER A 190 9.04 2.33 9.00
C SER A 190 8.14 1.21 9.52
N THR A 191 8.73 0.26 10.26
CA THR A 191 7.95 -0.84 10.85
C THR A 191 7.07 -0.34 12.00
N PRO A 192 5.81 -0.79 12.12
CA PRO A 192 5.10 -1.67 11.18
C PRO A 192 4.76 -0.98 9.86
N TYR A 193 5.08 -1.64 8.74
CA TYR A 193 4.84 -1.15 7.38
C TYR A 193 3.39 -1.30 6.96
N GLY A 194 2.65 -2.28 7.50
CA GLY A 194 1.26 -2.50 7.12
C GLY A 194 0.41 -1.25 7.28
N ARG A 195 -0.57 -1.07 6.38
CA ARG A 195 -1.56 0.02 6.46
C ARG A 195 -2.96 -0.51 6.30
N TYR A 196 -3.90 0.11 6.99
CA TYR A 196 -5.30 -0.26 7.05
C TYR A 196 -6.15 0.84 6.39
N PRO A 197 -6.61 0.65 5.15
CA PRO A 197 -7.24 1.72 4.38
C PRO A 197 -8.71 1.91 4.74
N TYR A 198 -9.12 3.17 4.87
CA TYR A 198 -10.50 3.64 5.06
C TYR A 198 -10.78 4.76 4.06
N HIS A 199 -11.90 4.68 3.34
CA HIS A 199 -12.40 5.85 2.62
C HIS A 199 -13.23 6.69 3.59
N VAL A 200 -12.79 7.92 3.82
CA VAL A 200 -13.44 8.89 4.69
C VAL A 200 -14.15 9.90 3.82
N ARG A 201 -15.43 10.13 4.08
CA ARG A 201 -16.21 11.20 3.46
C ARG A 201 -16.84 12.05 4.56
N LEU A 202 -16.39 13.29 4.69
CA LEU A 202 -16.81 14.23 5.72
C LEU A 202 -17.62 15.36 5.10
N THR A 203 -18.83 15.61 5.61
CA THR A 203 -19.60 16.81 5.27
C THR A 203 -19.34 17.88 6.32
N LEU A 204 -18.86 19.04 5.89
CA LEU A 204 -18.49 20.13 6.79
C LEU A 204 -19.73 20.93 7.21
N ASP A 205 -19.83 21.27 8.49
CA ASP A 205 -20.70 22.32 9.02
C ASP A 205 -19.88 23.50 9.53
N GLY A 206 -20.45 24.70 9.42
CA GLY A 206 -19.77 25.94 9.74
C GLY A 206 -20.39 27.16 9.08
N PRO A 207 -19.67 28.29 9.04
CA PRO A 207 -20.15 29.55 8.49
C PRO A 207 -20.51 29.45 7.00
N VAL A 208 -21.40 30.35 6.56
CA VAL A 208 -21.85 30.45 5.16
C VAL A 208 -20.70 30.84 4.21
N TRP A 209 -19.74 31.63 4.70
CA TRP A 209 -18.64 32.14 3.90
C TRP A 209 -17.46 31.16 3.90
N PRO A 210 -16.86 30.87 2.73
CA PRO A 210 -15.66 30.05 2.66
C PRO A 210 -14.46 30.67 3.37
N ASN A 211 -13.74 29.88 4.16
CA ASN A 211 -12.49 30.32 4.79
C ASN A 211 -11.33 29.37 4.49
N PRO A 212 -10.10 29.85 4.33
CA PRO A 212 -8.94 28.98 4.18
C PRO A 212 -8.65 28.25 5.49
N GLY A 213 -8.37 26.96 5.40
CA GLY A 213 -8.01 26.16 6.56
C GLY A 213 -7.57 24.76 6.23
N PHE A 214 -7.37 23.99 7.28
CA PHE A 214 -6.90 22.62 7.27
C PHE A 214 -7.86 21.79 8.10
N MET A 215 -8.18 20.61 7.62
CA MET A 215 -9.02 19.65 8.35
C MET A 215 -8.22 18.40 8.64
N TYR A 216 -8.41 17.87 9.85
CA TYR A 216 -7.76 16.67 10.34
C TYR A 216 -8.81 15.72 10.92
N VAL A 217 -8.56 14.43 10.78
CA VAL A 217 -9.38 13.37 11.34
C VAL A 217 -8.49 12.30 11.99
N SER A 218 -8.94 11.69 13.08
CA SER A 218 -8.38 10.44 13.58
C SER A 218 -9.50 9.44 13.88
N LEU A 219 -9.17 8.15 13.81
CA LEU A 219 -10.12 7.08 14.08
C LEU A 219 -9.83 6.46 15.45
N ILE A 220 -10.86 6.33 16.27
CA ILE A 220 -10.80 5.63 17.56
C ILE A 220 -11.68 4.40 17.44
N GLY A 221 -11.10 3.22 17.70
CA GLY A 221 -11.83 1.97 17.67
C GLY A 221 -11.76 1.20 18.98
N ASP A 222 -12.31 -0.01 18.98
CA ASP A 222 -12.37 -0.90 20.15
C ASP A 222 -11.00 -1.45 20.58
N ARG A 223 -9.97 -1.33 19.74
CA ARG A 223 -8.62 -1.85 20.01
C ARG A 223 -7.57 -0.77 20.22
N ASP A 224 -7.67 0.33 19.48
CA ASP A 224 -6.60 1.31 19.36
C ASP A 224 -7.11 2.61 18.71
N GLN A 225 -6.24 3.61 18.55
CA GLN A 225 -6.52 4.88 17.88
C GLN A 225 -5.44 5.24 16.86
N THR A 226 -5.81 5.92 15.78
CA THR A 226 -4.84 6.42 14.82
C THR A 226 -4.20 7.74 15.26
N GLU A 227 -3.07 8.08 14.66
CA GLU A 227 -2.59 9.46 14.58
C GLU A 227 -3.61 10.37 13.84
N GLU A 228 -3.41 11.69 13.93
CA GLU A 228 -4.21 12.64 13.15
C GLU A 228 -3.77 12.64 11.69
N HIS A 229 -4.72 12.46 10.77
CA HIS A 229 -4.50 12.52 9.34
C HIS A 229 -5.09 13.81 8.76
N GLN A 230 -4.33 14.50 7.91
CA GLN A 230 -4.81 15.68 7.21
C GLN A 230 -5.78 15.28 6.09
N LEU A 231 -7.05 15.64 6.25
CA LEU A 231 -8.13 15.39 5.29
C LEU A 231 -8.11 16.38 4.14
N HIS A 232 -7.89 17.67 4.43
CA HIS A 232 -8.01 18.73 3.43
C HIS A 232 -7.14 19.92 3.75
N VAL A 233 -6.66 20.58 2.69
CA VAL A 233 -5.97 21.88 2.74
C VAL A 233 -6.58 22.79 1.69
N GLY A 234 -7.09 23.94 2.12
CA GLY A 234 -7.63 24.94 1.20
C GLY A 234 -8.92 25.55 1.72
N SER A 235 -9.86 25.80 0.80
CA SER A 235 -11.13 26.46 1.15
C SER A 235 -12.06 25.50 1.90
N LEU A 236 -12.50 25.92 3.08
CA LEU A 236 -13.48 25.26 3.94
C LEU A 236 -14.88 25.84 3.65
N VAL A 237 -15.73 25.05 3.01
CA VAL A 237 -17.06 25.45 2.56
C VAL A 237 -18.11 24.61 3.30
N SER A 238 -18.96 25.26 4.09
CA SER A 238 -20.05 24.60 4.79
C SER A 238 -21.00 23.91 3.81
N GLY A 239 -21.44 22.70 4.15
CA GLY A 239 -22.28 21.83 3.33
C GLY A 239 -21.55 21.02 2.26
N TRP A 240 -20.24 21.23 2.03
CA TRP A 240 -19.47 20.43 1.08
C TRP A 240 -18.98 19.12 1.70
N SER A 241 -18.86 18.09 0.87
CA SER A 241 -18.23 16.83 1.24
C SER A 241 -16.77 16.80 0.81
N TYR A 242 -15.91 16.35 1.71
CA TYR A 242 -14.47 16.20 1.52
C TYR A 242 -14.09 14.75 1.72
N GLU A 243 -13.27 14.21 0.81
CA GLU A 243 -12.99 12.79 0.71
C GLU A 243 -11.49 12.51 0.74
N MET A 244 -11.09 11.44 1.42
CA MET A 244 -9.74 10.90 1.36
C MET A 244 -9.74 9.37 1.52
N VAL A 245 -8.71 8.71 1.02
CA VAL A 245 -8.36 7.35 1.47
C VAL A 245 -7.31 7.48 2.56
N LEU A 246 -7.73 7.25 3.80
CA LEU A 246 -6.89 7.24 5.00
C LEU A 246 -6.21 5.87 5.10
N HIS A 247 -4.88 5.86 5.16
CA HIS A 247 -4.08 4.65 5.37
C HIS A 247 -3.60 4.61 6.83
N ALA A 248 -4.37 3.98 7.71
CA ALA A 248 -4.08 3.92 9.13
C ALA A 248 -2.86 3.03 9.40
N GLU A 249 -2.01 3.42 10.33
CA GLU A 249 -0.78 2.75 10.75
C GLU A 249 -1.03 1.46 11.55
N LEU A 250 -2.25 1.27 12.05
CA LEU A 250 -2.64 0.15 12.90
C LEU A 250 -4.12 -0.26 12.71
N ASP A 251 -4.48 -1.47 13.13
CA ASP A 251 -5.86 -1.97 13.06
C ASP A 251 -6.63 -1.52 14.30
N VAL A 252 -7.33 -0.39 14.20
CA VAL A 252 -8.21 0.13 15.27
C VAL A 252 -9.41 -0.78 15.58
N GLY A 253 -9.66 -1.80 14.75
CA GLY A 253 -10.82 -2.69 14.89
C GLY A 253 -12.11 -2.03 14.42
N ASP A 254 -13.17 -2.13 15.20
CA ASP A 254 -14.43 -1.44 14.93
C ASP A 254 -14.38 0.00 15.43
N VAL A 255 -14.46 0.96 14.50
CA VAL A 255 -14.42 2.39 14.80
C VAL A 255 -15.64 2.76 15.62
N THR A 256 -15.40 3.26 16.83
CA THR A 256 -16.41 3.69 17.81
C THR A 256 -16.55 5.20 17.84
N GLU A 257 -15.54 5.94 17.40
CA GLU A 257 -15.51 7.40 17.36
C GLU A 257 -14.60 7.88 16.22
N VAL A 258 -14.96 9.01 15.62
CA VAL A 258 -14.08 9.77 14.74
C VAL A 258 -13.84 11.13 15.37
N THR A 259 -12.59 11.57 15.42
CA THR A 259 -12.29 12.93 15.84
C THR A 259 -12.20 13.85 14.63
N PHE A 260 -12.64 15.09 14.77
CA PHE A 260 -12.48 16.14 13.79
C PHE A 260 -11.79 17.34 14.44
N ARG A 261 -10.77 17.88 13.77
CA ARG A 261 -10.11 19.12 14.16
C ARG A 261 -9.87 19.97 12.93
N TRP A 262 -9.98 21.28 13.10
CA TRP A 262 -9.63 22.23 12.07
C TRP A 262 -8.70 23.32 12.60
N ASN A 263 -7.94 23.93 11.70
CA ASN A 263 -7.24 25.19 11.99
C ASN A 263 -7.09 26.05 10.74
N ASN A 264 -6.63 27.29 10.91
CA ASN A 264 -6.36 28.21 9.81
C ASN A 264 -4.94 28.82 9.95
N HIS A 265 -4.42 29.40 8.86
CA HIS A 265 -3.10 30.08 8.87
C HIS A 265 -3.23 31.61 9.11
N ILE A 266 -4.44 32.09 9.38
CA ILE A 266 -4.76 33.51 9.52
C ILE A 266 -5.33 33.69 10.93
N PRO A 267 -5.02 34.77 11.66
CA PRO A 267 -5.64 35.03 12.95
C PRO A 267 -7.17 34.90 12.85
N ASN A 268 -7.75 33.97 13.62
CA ASN A 268 -9.20 33.76 13.70
C ASN A 268 -9.85 34.91 14.48
N ILE A 269 -10.01 36.07 13.83
CA ILE A 269 -10.53 37.29 14.46
C ILE A 269 -12.05 37.21 14.67
N LEU A 270 -12.77 36.45 13.83
CA LEU A 270 -14.23 36.35 13.90
C LEU A 270 -14.72 35.21 14.80
N ASN A 271 -13.80 34.47 15.45
CA ASN A 271 -14.10 33.26 16.25
C ASN A 271 -14.97 32.26 15.48
N GLU A 272 -14.58 31.97 14.23
CA GLU A 272 -15.29 30.95 13.44
C GLU A 272 -15.26 29.61 14.16
N LYS A 273 -16.29 28.80 13.92
CA LYS A 273 -16.40 27.43 14.42
C LYS A 273 -16.79 26.52 13.28
N TYR A 274 -16.11 25.40 13.16
CA TYR A 274 -16.42 24.35 12.19
C TYR A 274 -16.64 23.04 12.92
N GLY A 275 -17.41 22.15 12.30
CA GLY A 275 -17.62 20.79 12.76
C GLY A 275 -17.84 19.86 11.58
N ALA A 276 -17.62 18.57 11.78
CA ALA A 276 -18.12 17.54 10.88
C ALA A 276 -19.61 17.35 11.15
N ALA A 277 -20.48 17.67 10.19
CA ALA A 277 -21.91 17.34 10.28
C ALA A 277 -22.10 15.82 10.23
N THR A 278 -21.52 15.21 9.21
CA THR A 278 -21.55 13.77 9.00
C THR A 278 -20.19 13.26 8.57
N ILE A 279 -19.87 12.04 9.00
CA ILE A 279 -18.70 11.30 8.52
C ILE A 279 -19.17 9.90 8.12
N GLU A 280 -18.89 9.54 6.86
CA GLU A 280 -19.06 8.19 6.34
C GLU A 280 -17.69 7.55 6.22
N LEU A 281 -17.54 6.37 6.83
CA LEU A 281 -16.36 5.53 6.68
C LEU A 281 -16.71 4.27 5.91
N LEU A 282 -15.89 3.92 4.93
CA LEU A 282 -15.90 2.62 4.28
C LEU A 282 -14.56 1.93 4.52
N ARG A 283 -14.59 0.84 5.29
CA ARG A 283 -13.38 0.06 5.61
C ARG A 283 -12.96 -0.78 4.42
N GLY A 284 -11.68 -0.73 4.05
CA GLY A 284 -11.17 -1.41 2.85
C GLY A 284 -11.23 -2.93 2.90
N LYS A 285 -10.97 -3.53 4.08
CA LYS A 285 -10.79 -4.99 4.23
C LYS A 285 -12.07 -5.82 4.10
N ASP A 286 -13.21 -5.25 4.48
CA ASP A 286 -14.50 -5.96 4.64
C ASP A 286 -15.70 -5.16 4.10
N LYS A 287 -15.44 -3.99 3.48
CA LYS A 287 -16.48 -3.06 2.97
C LYS A 287 -17.46 -2.59 4.05
N LYS A 288 -17.10 -2.69 5.34
CA LYS A 288 -17.97 -2.23 6.43
C LYS A 288 -18.16 -0.72 6.34
N LYS A 289 -19.42 -0.31 6.19
CA LYS A 289 -19.84 1.09 6.24
C LYS A 289 -20.17 1.49 7.67
N MET A 290 -19.68 2.65 8.09
CA MET A 290 -19.93 3.22 9.41
C MET A 290 -20.32 4.70 9.22
N HIS A 291 -21.32 5.16 9.98
CA HIS A 291 -21.86 6.51 9.86
C HIS A 291 -21.81 7.20 11.23
N PHE A 292 -21.33 8.44 11.23
CA PHE A 292 -21.13 9.26 12.42
C PHE A 292 -21.74 10.64 12.19
N CYS A 293 -22.35 11.20 13.23
CA CYS A 293 -23.02 12.49 13.18
C CYS A 293 -22.44 13.42 14.24
N GLY A 294 -22.02 14.61 13.82
CA GLY A 294 -21.57 15.64 14.74
C GLY A 294 -22.75 16.40 15.34
N THR A 295 -22.59 16.82 16.59
CA THR A 295 -23.63 17.56 17.33
C THR A 295 -23.27 19.02 17.59
N GLU A 296 -22.05 19.43 17.28
CA GLU A 296 -21.55 20.78 17.59
C GLU A 296 -20.43 21.23 16.63
N ASN A 297 -20.24 22.54 16.54
CA ASN A 297 -19.10 23.16 15.88
C ASN A 297 -18.09 23.63 16.94
N VAL A 298 -16.82 23.34 16.70
CA VAL A 298 -15.72 23.59 17.65
C VAL A 298 -14.86 24.76 17.20
N GLN A 299 -14.19 25.41 18.17
CA GLN A 299 -13.23 26.47 17.87
C GLN A 299 -12.00 25.90 17.17
N GLU A 300 -11.19 26.80 16.62
CA GLU A 300 -9.90 26.45 16.02
C GLU A 300 -9.04 25.62 17.00
N ASN A 301 -8.42 24.55 16.50
CA ASN A 301 -7.60 23.59 17.26
C ASN A 301 -8.33 22.83 18.38
N GLN A 302 -9.63 23.04 18.59
CA GLN A 302 -10.43 22.16 19.44
C GLN A 302 -10.85 20.92 18.67
N VAL A 303 -10.89 19.80 19.39
CA VAL A 303 -11.30 18.51 18.84
C VAL A 303 -12.80 18.35 19.05
N GLN A 304 -13.50 18.00 17.98
CA GLN A 304 -14.87 17.51 18.02
C GLN A 304 -14.83 15.98 18.03
N THR A 305 -15.49 15.38 19.01
CA THR A 305 -15.79 13.95 19.04
C THR A 305 -17.06 13.68 18.24
N VAL A 306 -17.00 12.80 17.24
CA VAL A 306 -18.12 12.46 16.36
C VAL A 306 -18.49 11.00 16.61
N LEU A 307 -19.73 10.77 17.08
CA LEU A 307 -20.21 9.46 17.52
C LEU A 307 -21.09 8.77 16.47
N PRO A 308 -21.23 7.43 16.51
CA PRO A 308 -22.08 6.68 15.60
C PRO A 308 -23.54 7.14 15.67
N CYS A 309 -24.20 7.21 14.51
CA CYS A 309 -25.62 7.53 14.40
C CYS A 309 -26.32 6.62 13.39
N PRO A 310 -27.64 6.44 13.50
CA PRO A 310 -28.43 5.75 12.47
C PRO A 310 -28.34 6.50 11.14
N LEU A 311 -28.44 5.73 10.04
CA LEU A 311 -28.66 6.26 8.68
C LEU A 311 -30.09 6.79 8.51
#